data_AF-A0A7C4H874-F1
#
_entry.id   AF-A0A7C4H874-F1
#
_cell.length_a   1.000
_cell.length_b   1.000
_cell.length_c   1.000
_cell.angle_alpha   90.00
_cell.angle_beta   90.00
_cell.angle_gamma   90.00
#
_symmetry.space_group_name_H-M   'P 1'
#
loop_
_entity.id
_entity.type
_entity.pdbx_description
1 polymer ?
#
loop_
_entity_poly.entity_id
_entity_poly.type
_entity_poly.pdbx_seq_one_letter_code
_entity_poly.pdbx_strand_id
1 'polypeptide(L)'
;MVHADELKARKALLAGRVKRIRLCDPTPRDTPLFAVLSAGRTYHHVVVPGRYCSCPDFLFSVVIRRVKEKCYHMLAVEKALRSGIAIEEECWTAEKLARELLKAMGGRL
;
A
#
# COMPACT_ATOMS: atom_id res chain seq x y z
N MET A 1 -7.73 -13.81 13.91
CA MET A 1 -7.31 -13.56 12.52
C MET A 1 -6.17 -12.54 12.35
N VAL A 2 -5.72 -11.84 13.40
CA VAL A 2 -4.62 -10.85 13.33
C VAL A 2 -3.27 -11.45 12.92
N HIS A 3 -3.00 -12.68 13.37
CA HIS A 3 -1.69 -13.31 13.19
C HIS A 3 -1.31 -13.59 11.72
N ALA A 4 -2.29 -13.88 10.85
CA ALA A 4 -2.04 -14.16 9.44
C ALA A 4 -1.68 -12.89 8.64
N ASP A 5 -2.33 -11.77 8.93
CA ASP A 5 -2.05 -10.49 8.26
C ASP A 5 -0.69 -9.92 8.70
N GLU A 6 -0.34 -10.08 9.97
CA GLU A 6 1.00 -9.77 10.50
C GLU A 6 2.11 -10.53 9.75
N LEU A 7 1.91 -11.83 9.52
CA LEU A 7 2.86 -12.64 8.76
C LEU A 7 2.97 -12.19 7.30
N LYS A 8 1.85 -11.89 6.63
CA LYS A 8 1.84 -11.36 5.26
C LYS A 8 2.53 -10.01 5.16
N ALA A 9 2.29 -9.14 6.13
CA ALA A 9 2.91 -7.81 6.22
C ALA A 9 4.44 -7.93 6.36
N ARG A 10 4.91 -8.79 7.27
CA ARG A 10 6.34 -9.06 7.45
C ARG A 10 6.97 -9.63 6.19
N LYS A 11 6.31 -10.61 5.54
CA LYS A 11 6.77 -11.16 4.25
C LYS A 11 6.84 -10.11 3.15
N ALA A 12 5.91 -9.14 3.12
CA ALA A 12 5.93 -8.06 2.14
C ALA A 12 7.13 -7.13 2.33
N LEU A 13 7.38 -6.72 3.58
CA LEU A 13 8.49 -5.85 3.91
C LEU A 13 9.84 -6.52 3.60
N LEU A 14 10.05 -7.75 4.07
CA LEU A 14 11.31 -8.47 3.86
C LEU A 14 11.57 -8.82 2.39
N ALA A 15 10.52 -8.96 1.58
CA ALA A 15 10.64 -9.21 0.15
C ALA A 15 10.86 -7.92 -0.69
N GLY A 16 11.09 -6.77 -0.04
CA GLY A 16 11.30 -5.49 -0.73
C GLY A 16 10.07 -4.99 -1.50
N ARG A 17 8.86 -5.45 -1.12
CA ARG A 17 7.63 -5.08 -1.84
C ARG A 17 7.03 -3.75 -1.37
N VAL A 18 7.59 -3.14 -0.32
CA VAL A 18 7.12 -1.87 0.23
C VAL A 18 8.01 -0.75 -0.30
N LYS A 19 7.41 0.22 -0.97
CA LYS A 19 8.10 1.37 -1.56
C LYS A 19 7.46 2.67 -1.08
N ARG A 20 8.27 3.70 -0.90
CA ARG A 20 7.81 5.08 -0.71
C ARG A 20 7.57 5.72 -2.08
N ILE A 21 6.46 6.42 -2.23
CA ILE A 21 6.10 7.09 -3.47
C ILE A 21 6.20 8.58 -3.27
N ARG A 22 6.97 9.23 -4.14
CA ARG A 22 6.98 10.68 -4.32
C ARG A 22 6.20 11.00 -5.59
N LEU A 23 5.29 11.97 -5.55
CA LEU A 23 4.65 12.42 -6.77
C LEU A 23 5.61 13.31 -7.56
N CYS A 24 5.76 13.04 -8.85
CA CYS A 24 6.64 13.81 -9.72
C CYS A 24 6.07 15.20 -10.00
N ASP A 25 4.75 15.29 -10.06
CA ASP A 25 4.05 16.54 -10.28
C ASP A 25 3.89 17.31 -8.97
N PRO A 26 4.02 18.66 -8.98
CA PRO A 26 3.81 19.46 -7.80
C PRO A 26 2.37 19.26 -7.30
N THR A 27 2.23 18.73 -6.09
CA THR A 27 0.92 18.60 -5.45
C THR A 27 0.81 19.61 -4.31
N PRO A 28 -0.37 20.23 -4.11
CA PRO A 28 -0.56 21.21 -3.05
C PRO A 28 -0.49 20.62 -1.63
N ARG A 29 -0.40 19.29 -1.49
CA ARG A 29 -0.25 18.61 -0.21
C ARG A 29 0.76 17.48 -0.32
N ASP A 30 1.79 17.55 0.51
CA ASP A 30 2.79 16.49 0.65
C ASP A 30 2.23 15.35 1.52
N THR A 31 1.26 14.62 0.98
CA THR A 31 0.70 13.45 1.67
C THR A 31 1.65 12.27 1.44
N PRO A 32 2.18 11.63 2.50
CA PRO A 32 3.11 10.53 2.32
C PRO A 32 2.38 9.34 1.69
N LEU A 33 2.84 8.94 0.51
CA LEU A 33 2.30 7.81 -0.23
C LEU A 33 3.26 6.63 -0.19
N PHE A 34 2.69 5.44 -0.11
CA PHE A 34 3.42 4.19 -0.18
C PHE A 34 2.75 3.27 -1.18
N ALA A 35 3.54 2.35 -1.73
CA ALA A 35 3.06 1.30 -2.60
C ALA A 35 3.51 -0.04 -2.03
N VAL A 36 2.60 -1.01 -2.00
CA VAL A 36 2.91 -2.40 -1.70
C VAL A 36 2.68 -3.23 -2.96
N LEU A 37 3.75 -3.71 -3.56
CA LEU A 37 3.70 -4.56 -4.75
C LEU A 37 2.97 -5.87 -4.44
N SER A 38 2.04 -6.26 -5.31
CA SER A 38 1.26 -7.49 -5.18
C SER A 38 2.19 -8.72 -5.12
N ALA A 39 1.70 -9.83 -4.54
CA ALA A 39 2.51 -11.05 -4.43
C ALA A 39 2.97 -11.57 -5.80
N GLY A 40 2.14 -11.43 -6.83
CA GLY A 40 2.45 -11.76 -8.22
C GLY A 40 3.26 -10.70 -8.96
N ARG A 41 3.62 -9.58 -8.31
CA ARG A 41 4.40 -8.47 -8.87
C ARG A 41 3.80 -7.81 -10.12
N THR A 42 2.48 -7.80 -10.23
CA THR A 42 1.76 -7.30 -11.41
C THR A 42 1.16 -5.90 -11.25
N TYR A 43 0.94 -5.47 -10.01
CA TYR A 43 0.36 -4.16 -9.69
C TYR A 43 0.69 -3.78 -8.24
N HIS A 44 0.51 -2.51 -7.91
CA HIS A 44 0.73 -1.99 -6.56
C HIS A 44 -0.57 -1.66 -5.85
N HIS A 45 -0.63 -1.95 -4.56
CA HIS A 45 -1.61 -1.36 -3.67
C HIS A 45 -1.06 -0.05 -3.12
N VAL A 46 -1.76 1.05 -3.40
CA VAL A 46 -1.43 2.37 -2.87
C VAL A 46 -1.91 2.46 -1.43
N VAL A 47 -1.08 2.99 -0.55
CA VAL A 47 -1.33 3.11 0.88
C VAL A 47 -1.07 4.54 1.32
N VAL A 48 -2.04 5.12 2.01
CA VAL A 48 -1.87 6.33 2.82
C VAL A 48 -1.77 5.87 4.28
N PRO A 49 -0.63 6.06 4.98
CA PRO A 49 -0.43 5.53 6.32
C PRO A 49 -1.55 5.90 7.27
N GLY A 50 -2.11 4.89 7.94
CA GLY A 50 -3.18 5.05 8.93
C GLY A 50 -4.54 5.49 8.37
N ARG A 51 -4.69 5.69 7.06
CA ARG A 51 -5.92 6.27 6.46
C ARG A 51 -6.55 5.41 5.37
N TYR A 52 -5.75 4.84 4.46
CA TYR A 52 -6.30 4.22 3.26
C TYR A 52 -5.38 3.13 2.68
N CYS A 53 -6.00 2.13 2.06
CA CYS A 53 -5.33 1.23 1.12
C CYS A 53 -6.26 0.91 -0.07
N SER A 54 -5.70 0.83 -1.28
CA SER A 54 -6.46 0.52 -2.49
C SER A 54 -6.87 -0.95 -2.65
N CYS A 55 -6.53 -1.82 -1.68
CA CYS A 55 -6.92 -3.23 -1.78
C CYS A 55 -8.40 -3.44 -1.43
N PRO A 56 -9.08 -4.43 -2.06
CA PRO A 56 -10.46 -4.76 -1.72
C PRO A 56 -10.67 -5.12 -0.24
N ASP A 57 -9.68 -5.77 0.38
CA ASP A 57 -9.72 -6.16 1.79
C ASP A 57 -9.80 -4.95 2.75
N PHE A 58 -9.22 -3.81 2.39
CA PHE A 58 -9.42 -2.57 3.16
C PHE A 58 -10.88 -2.13 3.10
N LEU A 59 -11.45 -2.03 1.90
CA LEU A 59 -12.84 -1.62 1.72
C LEU A 59 -13.80 -2.55 2.48
N PHE A 60 -13.71 -3.85 2.24
CA PHE A 60 -14.69 -4.78 2.79
C PHE A 60 -14.46 -5.11 4.26
N SER A 61 -13.22 -5.37 4.68
CA SER A 61 -12.95 -5.86 6.03
C SER A 61 -12.75 -4.73 7.04
N VAL A 62 -12.12 -3.62 6.63
CA VAL A 62 -11.83 -2.47 7.52
C VAL A 62 -12.98 -1.47 7.51
N VAL A 63 -13.42 -1.02 6.34
CA VAL A 63 -14.41 0.07 6.24
C VAL A 63 -15.85 -0.44 6.42
N ILE A 64 -16.27 -1.42 5.62
CA ILE A 64 -17.67 -1.90 5.57
C ILE A 64 -17.98 -2.80 6.77
N ARG A 65 -17.24 -3.91 6.93
CA ARG A 65 -17.52 -4.91 7.96
C ARG A 65 -16.92 -4.58 9.33
N ARG A 66 -15.88 -3.75 9.37
CA ARG A 66 -15.16 -3.35 10.60
C ARG A 66 -14.70 -4.54 11.45
N VAL A 67 -14.31 -5.63 10.82
CA VAL A 67 -13.84 -6.86 11.50
C VAL A 67 -12.34 -6.84 11.80
N LYS A 68 -11.63 -5.83 11.28
CA LYS A 68 -10.22 -5.54 11.59
C LYS A 68 -9.92 -4.07 11.37
N GLU A 69 -8.89 -3.56 12.02
CA GLU A 69 -8.50 -2.14 11.92
C GLU A 69 -7.68 -1.81 10.66
N LYS A 70 -6.92 -2.79 10.14
CA LYS A 70 -5.97 -2.58 9.04
C LYS A 70 -5.94 -3.81 8.12
N CYS A 71 -5.73 -3.59 6.83
CA CYS A 71 -5.33 -4.66 5.92
C CYS A 71 -3.82 -4.93 6.04
N TYR A 72 -3.34 -6.07 5.55
CA TYR A 72 -1.93 -6.41 5.69
C TYR A 72 -0.97 -5.44 4.97
N HIS A 73 -1.43 -4.72 3.93
CA HIS A 73 -0.62 -3.70 3.25
C HIS A 73 -0.36 -2.49 4.15
N MET A 74 -1.37 -2.05 4.91
CA MET A 74 -1.20 -0.98 5.89
C MET A 74 -0.26 -1.41 7.01
N LEU A 75 -0.40 -2.65 7.49
CA LEU A 75 0.53 -3.22 8.47
C LEU A 75 1.97 -3.30 7.91
N ALA A 76 2.15 -3.62 6.63
CA ALA A 76 3.47 -3.67 6.01
C ALA A 76 4.15 -2.28 5.99
N VAL A 77 3.39 -1.24 5.64
CA VAL A 77 3.87 0.16 5.65
C VAL A 77 4.16 0.63 7.07
N GLU A 78 3.28 0.33 8.03
CA GLU A 78 3.52 0.67 9.44
C GLU A 78 4.78 0.00 10.00
N LYS A 79 5.01 -1.26 9.64
CA LYS A 79 6.26 -1.95 9.99
C LYS A 79 7.47 -1.28 9.36
N ALA A 80 7.41 -0.95 8.06
CA ALA A 80 8.49 -0.26 7.37
C ALA A 80 8.86 1.07 8.06
N LEU A 81 7.84 1.84 8.46
CA LEU A 81 8.01 3.11 9.17
C LEU A 81 8.62 2.95 10.57
N ARG A 82 8.38 1.82 11.23
CA ARG A 82 8.87 1.55 12.60
C ARG A 82 10.18 0.77 12.66
N SER A 83 10.51 -0.01 11.64
CA SER A 83 11.59 -1.00 11.70
C SER A 83 12.96 -0.47 11.30
N GLY A 84 13.06 0.78 10.82
CA GLY A 84 14.31 1.35 10.30
C GLY A 84 14.86 0.65 9.05
N ILE A 85 14.06 -0.22 8.42
CA ILE A 85 14.45 -0.91 7.18
C ILE A 85 14.40 0.11 6.05
N ALA A 86 15.49 0.21 5.29
CA ALA A 86 15.53 1.06 4.10
C ALA A 86 14.48 0.60 3.09
N ILE A 87 13.62 1.53 2.68
CA ILE A 87 12.63 1.33 1.62
C ILE A 87 13.04 2.17 0.42
N GLU A 88 12.92 1.57 -0.76
CA GLU A 88 13.15 2.30 -2.00
C GLU A 88 12.11 3.41 -2.17
N GLU A 89 12.56 4.54 -2.70
CA GLU A 89 11.69 5.64 -3.08
C GLU A 89 11.57 5.71 -4.60
N GLU A 90 10.35 5.80 -5.10
CA GLU A 90 10.05 5.97 -6.52
C GLU A 90 9.29 7.27 -6.79
N CYS A 91 9.66 7.95 -7.88
CA CYS A 91 8.89 9.06 -8.41
C CYS A 91 7.76 8.53 -9.31
N TRP A 92 6.51 8.86 -9.01
CA TRP A 92 5.34 8.48 -9.79
C TRP A 92 4.62 9.72 -10.32
N THR A 93 4.24 9.72 -11.60
CA THR A 93 3.34 10.74 -12.15
C THR A 93 1.91 10.50 -11.68
N ALA A 94 1.05 11.51 -11.79
CA ALA A 94 -0.38 11.36 -11.53
C ALA A 94 -1.01 10.23 -12.38
N GLU A 95 -0.60 10.07 -13.64
CA GLU A 95 -1.09 9.01 -14.52
C GLU A 95 -0.65 7.62 -14.05
N LYS A 96 0.59 7.46 -13.59
CA LYS A 96 1.07 6.18 -13.03
C LYS A 96 0.27 5.84 -11.77
N LEU A 97 0.06 6.81 -10.88
CA LEU A 97 -0.74 6.62 -9.68
C LEU A 97 -2.17 6.18 -10.02
N ALA A 98 -2.85 6.90 -10.92
CA ALA A 98 -4.21 6.59 -11.34
C ALA A 98 -4.30 5.18 -11.96
N ARG A 99 -3.35 4.82 -12.82
CA ARG A 99 -3.26 3.49 -13.44
C ARG A 99 -3.14 2.38 -12.39
N GLU A 100 -2.26 2.53 -11.40
CA GLU A 100 -2.07 1.50 -10.37
C GLU A 100 -3.28 1.40 -9.42
N LEU A 101 -3.96 2.52 -9.11
CA LEU A 101 -5.23 2.50 -8.37
C LEU A 101 -6.31 1.69 -9.11
N LEU A 102 -6.46 1.91 -10.42
CA LEU A 102 -7.43 1.19 -11.25
C LEU A 102 -7.13 -0.31 -11.33
N LYS A 103 -5.87 -0.69 -11.56
CA LYS A 103 -5.44 -2.10 -11.58
C LYS A 103 -5.71 -2.80 -10.26
N ALA A 104 -5.39 -2.15 -9.13
CA ALA A 104 -5.58 -2.74 -7.79
C ALA A 104 -7.05 -3.06 -7.48
N MET A 105 -7.99 -2.34 -8.10
CA MET A 105 -9.43 -2.56 -7.97
C MET A 105 -10.00 -3.55 -9.01
N GLY A 106 -9.15 -4.17 -9.84
CA GLY A 106 -9.58 -5.11 -10.88
C GLY A 106 -10.01 -4.45 -12.19
N GLY A 107 -9.74 -3.15 -12.37
CA GLY A 107 -9.97 -2.46 -13.64
C GLY A 107 -9.03 -2.99 -14.74
N ARG A 108 -9.57 -3.21 -15.93
CA ARG A 108 -8.80 -3.45 -17.16
C ARG A 108 -8.60 -2.11 -17.86
N LEU A 109 -7.34 -1.72 -18.07
CA LEU A 109 -6.91 -0.58 -18.89
C LEU A 109 -6.24 -1.11 -20.16
#